data_AF-A0A3C0FTP3-F1
#
_entry.id   AF-A0A3C0FTP3-F1
#
_cell.length_a   1.000
_cell.length_b   1.000
_cell.length_c   1.000
_cell.angle_alpha   90.00
_cell.angle_beta   90.00
_cell.angle_gamma   90.00
#
_symmetry.space_group_name_H-M   'P 1'
#
loop_
_entity.id
_entity.type
_entity.pdbx_description
1 polymer ?
#
loop_
_entity_poly.entity_id
_entity_poly.type
_entity_poly.pdbx_seq_one_letter_code
_entity_poly.pdbx_strand_id
1 'polypeptide(L)'
;MTDKSQPDVDINARHDEKMKKIKAARDKMMAQKIDKKGLIIVHTGKGKGKSSSAFGMAMRCVGHDMKVGVVQFIKGGWETGEAKLLKKFPDLCEFHAMGAGFTWETQNR
;
A
#
# COMPACT_ATOMS: atom_id res chain seq x y z
N MET A 1 -18.86 -49.39 -11.05
CA MET A 1 -17.77 -48.40 -11.02
C MET A 1 -18.29 -47.15 -11.70
N THR A 2 -18.78 -46.18 -10.93
CA THR A 2 -19.28 -44.91 -11.47
C THR A 2 -18.10 -44.00 -11.80
N ASP A 3 -17.99 -43.64 -13.07
CA ASP A 3 -16.98 -42.76 -13.62
C ASP A 3 -17.13 -41.34 -13.02
N LYS A 4 -16.23 -40.98 -12.10
CA LYS A 4 -16.17 -39.68 -11.44
C LYS A 4 -15.36 -38.64 -12.23
N SER A 5 -14.89 -38.95 -13.44
CA SER A 5 -13.97 -38.08 -14.19
C SER A 5 -14.65 -36.97 -15.01
N GLN A 6 -15.94 -37.11 -15.32
CA GLN A 6 -16.65 -36.18 -16.20
C GLN A 6 -17.03 -34.79 -15.60
N PRO A 7 -17.39 -34.61 -14.31
CA PRO A 7 -17.81 -33.31 -13.80
C PRO A 7 -16.66 -32.31 -13.57
N ASP A 8 -15.47 -32.79 -13.22
CA ASP A 8 -14.32 -31.92 -12.92
C ASP A 8 -13.72 -31.27 -14.19
N VAL A 9 -13.78 -31.96 -15.33
CA VAL A 9 -13.24 -31.47 -16.60
C VAL A 9 -14.08 -30.29 -17.14
N ASP A 10 -15.40 -30.35 -17.00
CA ASP A 10 -16.32 -29.27 -17.43
C ASP A 10 -16.21 -28.04 -16.51
N ILE A 11 -16.05 -28.23 -15.20
CA ILE A 11 -15.84 -27.12 -14.25
C ILE A 11 -14.50 -26.41 -14.54
N ASN A 12 -13.43 -27.17 -14.76
CA ASN A 12 -12.12 -26.62 -15.08
C ASN A 12 -12.11 -25.89 -16.44
N ALA A 13 -12.75 -26.46 -17.46
CA ALA A 13 -12.87 -25.81 -18.77
C ALA A 13 -13.63 -24.47 -18.69
N ARG A 14 -14.76 -24.43 -17.96
CA ARG A 14 -15.52 -23.18 -17.74
C ARG A 14 -14.72 -22.16 -16.93
N HIS A 15 -13.95 -22.61 -15.94
CA HIS A 15 -13.07 -21.75 -15.15
C HIS A 15 -11.97 -21.13 -16.04
N ASP A 16 -11.31 -21.95 -16.86
CA ASP A 16 -10.27 -21.51 -17.78
C ASP A 16 -10.78 -20.51 -18.80
N GLU A 17 -11.97 -20.74 -19.37
CA GLU A 17 -12.62 -19.79 -20.28
C GLU A 17 -12.94 -18.46 -19.59
N LYS A 18 -13.45 -18.51 -18.36
CA LYS A 18 -13.71 -17.31 -17.55
C LYS A 18 -12.41 -16.55 -17.26
N MET A 19 -11.34 -17.25 -16.88
CA MET A 19 -10.05 -16.64 -16.59
C MET A 19 -9.40 -16.05 -17.85
N LYS A 20 -9.53 -16.71 -19.02
CA LYS A 20 -9.11 -16.15 -20.32
C LYS A 20 -9.83 -14.85 -20.64
N LYS A 21 -11.16 -14.77 -20.41
CA LYS A 21 -11.93 -13.53 -20.60
C LYS A 21 -11.49 -12.41 -19.65
N ILE A 22 -11.28 -12.72 -18.37
CA ILE A 22 -10.79 -11.76 -17.37
C ILE A 22 -9.39 -11.26 -17.76
N LYS A 23 -8.50 -12.16 -18.16
CA LYS A 23 -7.14 -11.83 -18.61
C LYS A 23 -7.19 -10.91 -19.82
N ALA A 24 -7.96 -11.24 -20.86
CA ALA A 24 -8.09 -10.40 -22.05
C ALA A 24 -8.60 -8.98 -21.73
N ALA A 25 -9.57 -8.84 -20.82
CA ALA A 25 -10.05 -7.54 -20.36
C ALA A 25 -8.98 -6.77 -19.57
N ARG A 26 -8.22 -7.46 -18.72
CA ARG A 26 -7.11 -6.88 -17.94
C ARG A 26 -5.98 -6.40 -18.85
N ASP A 27 -5.58 -7.22 -19.82
CA ASP A 27 -4.51 -6.91 -20.78
C ASP A 27 -4.89 -5.69 -21.63
N LYS A 28 -6.13 -5.61 -22.11
CA LYS A 28 -6.64 -4.43 -22.83
C LYS A 28 -6.60 -3.15 -21.98
N MET A 29 -6.93 -3.24 -20.68
CA MET A 29 -6.85 -2.09 -19.76
C MET A 29 -5.40 -1.67 -19.49
N MET A 30 -4.47 -2.63 -19.39
CA MET A 30 -3.06 -2.35 -19.12
C MET A 30 -2.32 -1.82 -20.35
N ALA A 31 -2.71 -2.21 -21.57
CA ALA A 31 -2.11 -1.74 -22.82
C ALA A 31 -2.15 -0.20 -22.98
N GLN A 32 -3.12 0.46 -22.34
CA GLN A 32 -3.26 1.92 -22.36
C GLN A 32 -2.48 2.63 -21.24
N LYS A 33 -1.89 1.89 -20.29
CA LYS A 33 -1.18 2.42 -19.11
C LYS A 33 0.33 2.28 -19.28
N ILE A 34 0.87 3.00 -20.26
CA ILE A 34 2.27 2.87 -20.71
C ILE A 34 3.21 3.82 -19.95
N ASP A 35 2.68 4.92 -19.41
CA ASP A 35 3.51 5.96 -18.80
C ASP A 35 3.83 5.68 -17.34
N LYS A 36 5.13 5.71 -17.03
CA LYS A 36 5.63 5.75 -15.65
C LYS A 36 5.64 7.20 -15.18
N LYS A 37 4.78 7.51 -14.21
CA LYS A 37 4.71 8.84 -13.57
C LYS A 37 4.52 8.73 -12.07
N GLY A 38 4.92 9.78 -11.35
CA GLY A 38 4.59 9.94 -9.94
C GLY A 38 3.07 10.05 -9.75
N LEU A 39 2.55 9.42 -8.70
CA LEU A 39 1.13 9.45 -8.34
C LEU A 39 0.94 10.09 -6.98
N ILE A 40 -0.16 10.80 -6.81
CA ILE A 40 -0.63 11.29 -5.51
C ILE A 40 -1.72 10.34 -5.04
N ILE A 41 -1.52 9.73 -3.87
CA ILE A 41 -2.45 8.78 -3.27
C ILE A 41 -2.99 9.40 -1.98
N VAL A 42 -4.31 9.56 -1.89
CA VAL A 42 -4.98 10.14 -0.72
C VAL A 42 -5.74 9.05 0.02
N HIS A 43 -5.25 8.68 1.20
CA HIS A 43 -5.99 7.83 2.13
C HIS A 43 -6.81 8.70 3.09
N THR A 44 -8.13 8.76 2.87
CA THR A 44 -9.06 9.58 3.67
C THR A 44 -10.22 8.75 4.23
N GLY A 45 -11.10 9.38 5.01
CA GLY A 45 -12.27 8.77 5.64
C GLY A 45 -12.11 8.47 7.13
N LYS A 46 -13.23 8.13 7.79
CA LYS A 46 -13.28 7.91 9.25
C LYS A 46 -12.71 6.55 9.68
N GLY A 47 -12.58 5.60 8.74
CA GLY A 47 -12.05 4.27 9.02
C GLY A 47 -10.60 4.27 9.53
N LYS A 48 -10.26 3.24 10.31
CA LYS A 48 -8.88 2.94 10.70
C LYS A 48 -8.09 2.44 9.48
N GLY A 49 -6.77 2.63 9.49
CA GLY A 49 -5.86 2.09 8.47
C GLY A 49 -5.21 3.10 7.52
N LYS A 50 -5.60 4.39 7.54
CA LYS A 50 -5.00 5.42 6.67
C LYS A 50 -3.48 5.51 6.81
N SER A 51 -3.00 5.69 8.05
CA SER A 51 -1.57 5.77 8.33
C SER A 51 -0.87 4.43 8.08
N SER A 52 -1.49 3.30 8.44
CA SER A 52 -0.91 1.97 8.24
C SER A 52 -0.72 1.64 6.76
N SER A 53 -1.66 2.04 5.89
CA SER A 53 -1.52 1.89 4.44
C SER A 53 -0.39 2.75 3.88
N ALA A 54 -0.28 4.00 4.33
CA ALA A 54 0.84 4.87 3.94
C ALA A 54 2.20 4.31 4.39
N PHE A 55 2.29 3.78 5.62
CA PHE A 55 3.51 3.13 6.11
C PHE A 55 3.82 1.82 5.41
N GLY A 56 2.82 1.01 5.06
CA GLY A 56 3.02 -0.19 4.25
C GLY A 56 3.61 0.14 2.87
N MET A 57 3.19 1.24 2.25
CA MET A 57 3.80 1.73 1.01
C MET A 57 5.23 2.21 1.22
N ALA A 58 5.51 2.95 2.29
CA ALA A 58 6.88 3.36 2.63
C ALA A 58 7.80 2.16 2.83
N MET A 59 7.37 1.14 3.59
CA MET A 59 8.13 -0.09 3.81
C MET A 59 8.37 -0.85 2.51
N ARG A 60 7.37 -0.89 1.61
CA ARG A 60 7.55 -1.49 0.28
C ARG A 60 8.61 -0.75 -0.54
N CYS A 61 8.61 0.58 -0.53
CA CYS A 61 9.61 1.38 -1.22
C CYS A 61 11.02 1.13 -0.66
N VAL A 62 11.17 1.15 0.66
CA VAL A 62 12.44 0.84 1.34
C VAL A 62 12.93 -0.57 1.01
N GLY A 63 12.02 -1.56 0.98
CA GLY A 63 12.36 -2.94 0.58
C GLY A 63 12.77 -3.11 -0.88
N HIS A 64 12.58 -2.08 -1.71
CA HIS A 64 13.08 -2.00 -3.09
C HIS A 64 14.21 -0.95 -3.23
N ASP A 65 14.90 -0.61 -2.13
CA ASP A 65 16.01 0.35 -2.07
C ASP A 65 15.66 1.76 -2.60
N MET A 66 14.38 2.13 -2.55
CA MET A 66 13.92 3.46 -2.92
C MET A 66 14.01 4.42 -1.72
N LYS A 67 14.44 5.65 -1.99
CA LYS A 67 14.44 6.73 -0.98
C LYS A 67 13.03 7.17 -0.64
N VAL A 68 12.75 7.35 0.66
CA VAL A 68 11.45 7.73 1.22
C VAL A 68 11.61 8.87 2.22
N GLY A 69 10.74 9.86 2.15
CA GLY A 69 10.58 10.88 3.18
C GLY A 69 9.23 10.72 3.89
N VAL A 70 9.22 10.71 5.21
CA VAL A 70 8.00 10.68 6.02
C VAL A 70 7.91 11.95 6.85
N VAL A 71 6.77 12.64 6.74
CA VAL A 71 6.43 13.79 7.56
C VAL A 71 5.15 13.51 8.33
N GLN A 72 5.21 13.58 9.66
CA GLN A 72 4.03 13.51 10.51
C GLN A 72 3.75 14.89 11.11
N PHE A 73 2.55 15.44 10.93
CA PHE A 73 2.21 16.80 11.39
C PHE A 73 1.65 16.90 12.82
N ILE A 74 1.21 15.77 13.42
CA ILE A 74 0.46 15.77 14.69
C ILE A 74 1.06 14.80 15.72
N LYS A 75 1.97 13.91 15.34
CA LYS A 75 2.51 12.88 16.24
C LYS A 75 3.85 13.31 16.83
N GLY A 76 3.81 14.29 17.73
CA GLY A 76 5.03 14.82 18.36
C GLY A 76 5.55 14.04 19.58
N GLY A 77 4.69 13.27 20.28
CA GLY A 77 5.05 12.71 21.59
C GLY A 77 5.34 11.21 21.67
N TRP A 78 4.76 10.38 20.79
CA TRP A 78 4.85 8.92 20.90
C TRP A 78 5.48 8.30 19.66
N GLU A 79 6.61 7.62 19.86
CA GLU A 79 7.29 6.90 18.79
C GLU A 79 6.56 5.60 18.41
N THR A 80 5.99 5.57 17.21
CA THR A 80 5.29 4.41 16.66
C THR A 80 6.24 3.29 16.25
N GLY A 81 5.79 2.03 16.26
CA GLY A 81 6.59 0.89 15.81
C GLY A 81 7.06 1.01 14.36
N GLU A 82 6.21 1.57 13.48
CA GLU A 82 6.55 1.85 12.08
C GLU A 82 7.70 2.86 11.96
N ALA A 83 7.69 3.92 12.78
CA ALA A 83 8.77 4.89 12.84
C ALA A 83 10.08 4.26 13.34
N LYS A 84 10.03 3.45 14.41
CA LYS A 84 11.19 2.72 14.93
C LYS A 84 11.83 1.83 13.87
N LEU A 85 11.03 1.13 13.08
CA LEU A 85 11.52 0.27 12.01
C LEU A 85 12.19 1.08 10.90
N LEU A 86 11.52 2.12 10.40
CA LEU A 86 12.02 2.92 9.28
C LEU A 86 13.31 3.70 9.63
N LYS A 87 13.45 4.14 10.89
CA LYS A 87 14.69 4.77 11.39
C LYS A 87 15.92 3.86 11.36
N LYS A 88 15.76 2.53 11.22
CA LYS A 88 16.89 1.60 11.05
C LYS A 88 17.52 1.68 9.66
N PHE A 89 16.89 2.38 8.71
CA PHE A 89 17.36 2.55 7.35
C PHE A 89 17.61 4.03 7.05
N PRO A 90 18.56 4.70 7.76
CA PRO A 90 18.75 6.15 7.66
C PRO A 90 19.17 6.62 6.26
N ASP A 91 19.82 5.77 5.47
CA ASP A 91 20.22 6.10 4.09
C ASP A 91 19.05 6.07 3.09
N LEU A 92 17.95 5.39 3.45
CA LEU A 92 16.78 5.18 2.61
C LEU A 92 15.53 5.90 3.12
N CYS A 93 15.42 6.18 4.41
CA CYS A 93 14.22 6.80 4.98
C CYS A 93 14.55 7.98 5.91
N GLU A 94 14.15 9.17 5.49
CA GLU A 94 14.14 10.36 6.33
C GLU A 94 12.79 10.47 7.06
N PHE A 95 12.82 10.70 8.37
CA PHE A 95 11.62 10.74 9.20
C PHE A 95 11.56 12.03 10.01
N HIS A 96 10.56 12.87 9.72
CA HIS A 96 10.32 14.13 10.38
C HIS A 96 8.99 14.09 11.13
N ALA A 97 9.06 14.06 12.46
CA ALA A 97 7.90 14.32 13.31
C ALA A 97 7.83 15.83 13.56
N MET A 98 6.90 16.50 12.89
CA MET A 98 6.64 17.93 13.03
C MET A 98 5.39 18.15 13.89
N GLY A 99 5.41 19.18 14.72
CA GLY A 99 4.28 19.58 15.57
C GLY A 99 4.39 19.08 17.03
N ALA A 100 3.87 19.88 17.96
CA ALA A 100 3.92 19.64 19.41
C ALA A 100 3.07 18.44 19.87
N GLY A 101 2.27 17.84 18.98
CA GLY A 101 1.25 16.87 19.36
C GLY A 101 -0.15 17.47 19.40
N PHE A 102 -1.13 16.65 19.78
CA PHE A 102 -2.42 17.12 20.30
C PHE A 102 -2.20 17.60 21.74
N THR A 103 -1.56 18.77 21.92
CA THR A 103 -1.45 19.39 23.25
C THR A 103 -2.44 20.55 23.30
N TRP A 104 -3.37 20.48 24.27
CA TRP A 104 -4.21 21.64 24.64
C TRP A 104 -3.34 22.80 25.19
N GLU A 105 -2.10 22.48 25.58
CA GLU A 105 -1.00 23.37 25.95
C GLU A 105 -0.17 23.81 24.73
N THR A 106 -0.79 24.10 23.58
CA THR A 106 -0.05 24.82 22.53
C THR A 106 -0.01 26.29 22.93
N GLN A 107 0.92 26.63 23.83
CA GLN A 107 1.29 28.03 24.05
C GLN A 107 1.84 28.55 22.72
N ASN A 108 1.04 29.35 22.03
CA ASN A 108 1.48 30.18 20.92
C ASN A 108 2.70 30.97 21.39
N ARG A 109 3.81 30.84 20.66
CA ARG A 109 4.95 31.74 20.75
C ARG A 109 5.22 32.31 19.37
#